data_AF-A0A1W9YYR3-F1
#
_entry.id   AF-A0A1W9YYR3-F1
#
_cell.length_a   1.000
_cell.length_b   1.000
_cell.length_c   1.000
_cell.angle_alpha   90.00
_cell.angle_beta   90.00
_cell.angle_gamma   90.00
#
_symmetry.space_group_name_H-M   'P 1'
#
loop_
_entity.id
_entity.type
_entity.pdbx_description
1 polymer ?
#
loop_
_entity_poly.entity_id
_entity_poly.type
_entity_poly.pdbx_seq_one_letter_code
_entity_poly.pdbx_strand_id
1 'polypeptide(L)' 'MDNGGVLQTEFNVVLPWSKEVALPEPAKQSASVSIINVGREVTCSIDIEGAPVQQRTGSGLTICSPLP' A
#
# COMPACT_ATOMS: atom_id res chain seq x y z
N MET A 1 -2.77 7.00 1.58
CA MET A 1 -3.17 8.28 0.97
C MET A 1 -1.92 9.11 0.73
N ASP A 2 -1.94 10.12 -0.13
CA ASP A 2 -0.78 11.02 -0.34
C ASP A 2 -0.99 12.38 0.35
N ASN A 3 0.06 13.21 0.38
CA ASN A 3 0.11 14.54 0.96
C ASN A 3 -1.07 15.41 0.47
N GLY A 4 -2.07 15.58 1.34
CA GLY A 4 -3.35 16.22 1.00
C GLY A 4 -4.58 15.31 1.12
N GLY A 5 -4.44 14.06 1.58
CA GLY A 5 -5.56 13.16 1.88
C GLY A 5 -6.23 12.56 0.64
N VAL A 6 -5.56 12.62 -0.51
CA VAL A 6 -6.11 12.12 -1.77
C VAL A 6 -5.72 10.65 -1.96
N LEU A 7 -6.71 9.83 -2.34
CA LEU A 7 -6.48 8.46 -2.76
C LEU A 7 -5.79 8.46 -4.14
N GLN A 8 -4.66 7.79 -4.22
CA GLN A 8 -3.93 7.60 -5.48
C GLN A 8 -4.27 6.21 -6.04
N THR A 9 -4.60 6.15 -7.32
CA THR A 9 -4.92 4.90 -8.01
C THR A 9 -4.02 4.77 -9.23
N GLU A 10 -3.32 3.63 -9.34
CA GLU A 10 -2.47 3.31 -10.47
C GLU A 10 -2.96 2.03 -11.14
N PHE A 11 -2.92 2.00 -12.46
CA PHE A 11 -3.41 0.88 -13.28
C PHE A 11 -2.27 0.30 -14.10
N ASN A 12 -2.27 -1.03 -14.26
CA ASN A 12 -1.33 -1.76 -15.11
C ASN A 12 0.15 -1.50 -14.78
N VAL A 13 0.46 -1.33 -13.50
CA VAL A 13 1.84 -1.20 -13.04
C VAL A 13 2.64 -2.48 -13.33
N VAL A 14 3.91 -2.32 -13.70
CA VAL A 14 4.83 -3.45 -13.91
C VAL A 14 5.41 -3.88 -12.57
N LEU A 15 5.42 -5.18 -12.28
CA LEU A 15 5.98 -5.71 -11.04
C LEU A 15 7.50 -5.98 -11.17
N PRO A 16 8.30 -5.80 -10.09
CA PRO A 16 7.89 -5.22 -8.80
C PRO A 16 7.65 -3.71 -8.92
N TRP A 17 6.55 -3.24 -8.32
CA TRP A 17 6.18 -1.83 -8.28
C TRP A 17 6.31 -1.30 -6.85
N SER A 18 6.78 -0.06 -6.72
CA SER A 18 6.92 0.64 -5.44
C SER A 18 6.54 2.11 -5.59
N LYS A 19 5.97 2.69 -4.53
CA LYS A 19 5.64 4.11 -4.45
C LYS A 19 5.97 4.64 -3.07
N GLU A 20 6.71 5.75 -3.02
CA GLU A 20 6.94 6.52 -1.82
C GLU A 20 5.95 7.69 -1.77
N VAL A 21 5.36 7.93 -0.61
CA VAL A 21 4.40 9.02 -0.36
C VAL A 21 4.71 9.70 0.95
N ALA A 22 4.41 10.99 1.03
CA ALA A 22 4.49 11.73 2.29
C ALA A 22 3.12 11.71 2.98
N LEU A 23 3.08 11.22 4.21
CA LEU A 23 1.86 11.19 5.03
C LEU A 23 1.90 12.33 6.05
N PRO A 24 0.80 13.09 6.24
CA PRO A 24 0.69 14.02 7.35
C PRO A 24 0.66 13.25 8.68
N GLU A 25 1.20 13.85 9.74
CA GLU A 25 1.12 13.24 11.08
C GLU A 25 -0.33 13.19 11.60
N PRO A 26 -0.75 12.09 12.25
CA PRO A 26 -0.01 10.87 12.53
C PRO A 26 -0.06 9.84 11.36
N ALA A 27 1.09 9.58 10.73
CA ALA A 27 1.20 8.73 9.54
C ALA A 27 0.76 7.27 9.77
N LYS A 28 0.92 6.75 11.00
CA LYS A 28 0.67 5.34 11.35
C LYS A 28 -0.75 4.85 11.08
N GLN A 29 -1.73 5.74 11.14
CA GLN A 29 -3.14 5.39 10.91
C GLN A 29 -3.63 5.71 9.49
N SER A 30 -2.82 6.38 8.66
CA SER A 30 -3.23 6.93 7.36
C SER A 30 -2.64 6.19 6.14
N ALA A 31 -1.64 5.34 6.35
CA ALA A 31 -1.13 4.48 5.30
C ALA A 31 -2.15 3.37 4.98
N SER A 32 -2.53 3.19 3.72
CA SER A 32 -3.34 2.05 3.27
C SER A 32 -3.16 1.88 1.77
N VAL A 33 -3.02 0.64 1.32
CA VAL A 33 -2.79 0.23 -0.05
C VAL A 33 -3.77 -0.89 -0.40
N SER A 34 -4.63 -0.65 -1.38
CA SER A 34 -5.55 -1.66 -1.92
C SER A 34 -5.05 -2.07 -3.30
N ILE A 35 -4.84 -3.37 -3.50
CA ILE A 35 -4.30 -3.94 -4.74
C ILE A 35 -5.35 -4.87 -5.33
N ILE A 36 -5.74 -4.64 -6.57
CA ILE A 36 -6.56 -5.56 -7.35
C ILE A 36 -5.63 -6.29 -8.30
N ASN A 37 -5.47 -7.59 -8.10
CA ASN A 37 -4.57 -8.44 -8.88
C ASN A 37 -5.34 -9.60 -9.50
N VAL A 38 -5.38 -9.68 -10.82
CA VAL A 38 -6.07 -10.76 -11.53
C VAL A 38 -5.08 -11.90 -11.83
N GLY A 39 -5.35 -13.08 -11.28
CA GLY A 39 -4.74 -14.35 -11.69
C GLY A 39 -3.39 -14.75 -11.09
N ARG A 40 -2.64 -13.84 -10.45
CA ARG A 40 -1.35 -14.16 -9.78
C ARG A 40 -1.34 -13.64 -8.36
N GLU A 41 -0.71 -14.34 -7.43
CA GLU A 41 -0.49 -13.82 -6.09
C GLU A 41 0.43 -12.60 -6.12
N VAL A 42 0.14 -11.64 -5.25
CA VAL A 42 0.98 -10.47 -5.03
C VAL A 42 1.30 -10.37 -3.55
N THR A 43 2.56 -10.07 -3.24
CA THR A 43 2.98 -9.67 -1.91
C THR A 43 3.09 -8.16 -1.87
N CYS A 44 2.50 -7.57 -0.85
CA CYS A 44 2.60 -6.15 -0.59
C CYS A 44 3.17 -5.92 0.80
N SER A 45 4.02 -4.90 0.91
CA SER A 45 4.65 -4.44 2.15
C SER A 45 4.41 -2.94 2.30
N ILE A 46 4.28 -2.49 3.55
CA ILE A 46 4.23 -1.07 3.92
C ILE A 46 5.29 -0.83 4.97
N ASP A 47 6.17 0.11 4.68
CA ASP A 47 7.18 0.63 5.58
C ASP A 47 6.85 2.09 5.92
N ILE A 48 6.91 2.46 7.19
CA ILE A 48 6.77 3.85 7.65
C ILE A 48 8.09 4.24 8.29
N GLU A 49 8.74 5.28 7.77
CA GLU A 49 10.05 5.75 8.26
C GLU A 49 11.11 4.63 8.27
N GLY A 50 11.03 3.71 7.30
CA GLY A 50 11.92 2.55 7.19
C GLY A 50 11.60 1.40 8.16
N ALA A 51 10.54 1.50 8.98
CA ALA A 51 10.07 0.42 9.82
C ALA A 51 8.91 -0.34 9.13
N PRO A 52 9.02 -1.67 8.92
CA PRO A 52 7.95 -2.47 8.35
C PRO A 52 6.76 -2.51 9.31
N VAL A 53 5.59 -2.07 8.85
CA VAL A 53 4.35 -2.03 9.64
C VAL A 53 3.30 -3.01 9.15
N GLN A 54 3.39 -3.45 7.88
CA GLN A 54 2.47 -4.43 7.32
C GLN A 54 3.12 -5.23 6.18
N GLN A 55 2.80 -6.52 6.10
CA GLN A 55 3.10 -7.35 4.93
C GLN A 55 1.98 -8.36 4.72
N ARG A 56 1.50 -8.47 3.48
CA ARG A 56 0.43 -9.41 3.13
C ARG A 56 0.61 -9.97 1.73
N THR A 57 0.37 -11.27 1.58
CA THR A 57 0.23 -11.92 0.28
C THR A 57 -1.25 -12.23 0.02
N GLY A 58 -1.70 -12.03 -1.22
CA GLY A 58 -3.07 -12.34 -1.60
C GLY A 58 -3.28 -12.46 -3.11
N SER A 59 -4.49 -12.91 -3.48
CA SER A 59 -4.94 -13.12 -4.87
C SER A 59 -6.28 -12.43 -5.12
N GLY A 60 -6.51 -11.86 -6.31
CA GLY A 60 -7.79 -11.25 -6.67
C GLY A 60 -7.91 -9.81 -6.16
N LEU A 61 -8.12 -9.67 -4.86
CA LEU A 61 -8.13 -8.39 -4.13
C LEU A 61 -7.29 -8.55 -2.86
N THR A 62 -6.18 -7.82 -2.81
CA THR A 62 -5.25 -7.82 -1.68
C THR A 62 -5.24 -6.44 -1.06
N ILE A 63 -5.69 -6.33 0.19
CA ILE A 63 -5.67 -5.06 0.93
C ILE A 63 -4.54 -5.12 1.96
N CYS A 64 -3.59 -4.21 1.87
CA CYS A 64 -2.57 -3.94 2.88
C CYS A 64 -2.89 -2.64 3.58
N SER A 65 -3.18 -2.71 4.86
CA SER A 65 -3.23 -1.53 5.73
C SER A 65 -2.51 -1.87 7.02
N PRO A 66 -1.82 -0.92 7.67
CA PRO A 66 -1.51 -1.03 9.09
C PRO A 66 -2.82 -1.31 9.82
N LEU A 67 -2.84 -2.31 10.71
CA LEU A 67 -4.00 -2.55 11.57
C LEU A 67 -4.23 -1.31 12.45
N PRO A 68 -5.50 -0.97 12.77
CA PRO A 68 -5.82 0.16 13.64
C PRO A 68 -5.26 0.01 15.06
#